data_AF-A0A399EZH5-F1
#
_entry.id   AF-A0A399EZH5-F1
#
_cell.length_a   1.000
_cell.length_b   1.000
_cell.length_c   1.000
_cell.angle_alpha   90.00
_cell.angle_beta   90.00
_cell.angle_gamma   90.00
#
_symmetry.space_group_name_H-M   'P 1'
#
loop_
_entity.id
_entity.type
_entity.pdbx_description
1 polymer ?
#
loop_
_entity_poly.entity_id
_entity_poly.type
_entity_poly.pdbx_seq_one_letter_code
_entity_poly.pdbx_strand_id
1 'polypeptide(L)'
;MALLRRFQPFFPEAWVLHGEMQPEERRRVWAALCREGEGARPVLATYQGLLLPLSFARVVVVEEGAEAYKLPGGSRAFVPRLARLRAQGLGVPIHYCSSVNSAEVWKEPAQVLRWPEPRLHLLDMHQERGWPFSGAALALLQQVQEKKRQAIVLSARRGYSAVLRCKQCDWKAMCPNCALPLRYHKSGRLGLLRCHQCGHEAKAPPLCPSCRSDVFDPRGPGVDWLLEALAQHLPALPRYRYTAEAKDDLGPLLSGEPGVLVGTTAILRAPVLPELALVLLPYADGFVLESDFRAAERYHRLLWQLADLHPHRRPLLALQTFEPHHPAHKALQSADPRGFMEVELALRQALGYPPASRMVKLEVAHPKEPVARDAILQLAAALKPQAEPGELLGPAPAPVARLRGQYVFHLLLKSSEGRIQTLMANLPPVRGARLRIDPDPQSFVGLLED
;
A
#
# COMPACT_ATOMS: atom_id res chain seq x y z
N MET A 1 -12.13 3.12 -12.16
CA MET A 1 -12.49 3.69 -13.48
C MET A 1 -11.33 3.97 -14.43
N ALA A 2 -10.18 4.51 -13.96
CA ALA A 2 -9.05 4.82 -14.84
C ALA A 2 -8.56 3.62 -15.68
N LEU A 3 -8.46 2.43 -15.07
CA LEU A 3 -8.07 1.21 -15.77
C LEU A 3 -9.12 0.74 -16.79
N LEU A 4 -10.40 0.72 -16.40
CA LEU A 4 -11.49 0.35 -17.30
C LEU A 4 -11.52 1.23 -18.56
N ARG A 5 -11.41 2.56 -18.41
CA ARG A 5 -11.38 3.50 -19.55
C ARG A 5 -10.16 3.28 -20.46
N ARG A 6 -9.05 2.78 -19.91
CA ARG A 6 -7.86 2.42 -20.70
C ARG A 6 -8.05 1.10 -21.45
N PHE A 7 -8.72 0.12 -20.85
CA PHE A 7 -8.91 -1.22 -21.44
C PHE A 7 -10.07 -1.29 -22.43
N GLN A 8 -11.16 -0.55 -22.19
CA GLN A 8 -12.36 -0.60 -23.02
C GLN A 8 -12.12 -0.34 -24.52
N PRO A 9 -11.24 0.59 -24.94
CA PRO A 9 -10.91 0.76 -26.36
C PRO A 9 -10.29 -0.47 -27.04
N PHE A 10 -9.64 -1.36 -26.28
CA PHE A 10 -9.06 -2.60 -26.81
C PHE A 10 -10.08 -3.75 -26.90
N PHE A 11 -11.22 -3.62 -26.23
CA PHE A 11 -12.32 -4.60 -26.23
C PHE A 11 -13.67 -3.89 -26.38
N PRO A 12 -13.94 -3.27 -27.55
CA PRO A 12 -15.14 -2.46 -27.77
C PRO A 12 -16.45 -3.26 -27.59
N GLU A 13 -16.40 -4.57 -27.78
CA GLU A 13 -17.51 -5.52 -27.61
C GLU A 13 -17.70 -6.01 -26.17
N ALA A 14 -16.81 -5.62 -25.25
CA ALA A 14 -16.85 -6.14 -23.88
C ALA A 14 -18.04 -5.63 -23.09
N TRP A 15 -18.64 -6.54 -22.32
CA TRP A 15 -19.59 -6.17 -21.29
C TRP A 15 -18.87 -5.53 -20.12
N VAL A 16 -19.41 -4.41 -19.63
CA VAL A 16 -18.84 -3.66 -18.51
C VAL A 16 -19.72 -3.80 -17.27
N LEU A 17 -19.13 -4.23 -16.15
CA LEU A 17 -19.84 -4.37 -14.88
C LEU A 17 -19.00 -3.87 -13.69
N HIS A 18 -19.41 -2.76 -13.08
CA HIS A 18 -18.71 -2.21 -11.91
C HIS A 18 -19.63 -1.55 -10.90
N GLY A 19 -19.10 -1.34 -9.69
CA GLY A 19 -19.85 -0.79 -8.55
C GLY A 19 -20.35 0.65 -8.77
N GLU A 20 -19.65 1.46 -9.57
CA GLU A 20 -20.06 2.86 -9.85
C GLU A 20 -21.23 2.99 -10.86
N MET A 21 -21.66 1.91 -11.52
CA MET A 21 -22.83 1.94 -12.42
C MET A 21 -24.13 2.16 -11.65
N GLN A 22 -25.16 2.71 -12.28
CA GLN A 22 -26.47 2.81 -11.63
C GLN A 22 -27.07 1.40 -11.40
N PRO A 23 -27.85 1.19 -10.32
CA PRO A 23 -28.44 -0.11 -10.03
C PRO A 23 -29.26 -0.70 -11.19
N GLU A 24 -30.00 0.13 -11.92
CA GLU A 24 -30.79 -0.31 -13.08
C GLU A 24 -29.92 -0.74 -14.26
N GLU A 25 -28.84 0.00 -14.55
CA GLU A 25 -27.87 -0.36 -15.59
C GLU A 25 -27.22 -1.70 -15.27
N ARG A 26 -26.81 -1.92 -14.02
CA ARG A 26 -26.26 -3.21 -13.58
C ARG A 26 -27.26 -4.35 -13.77
N ARG A 27 -28.54 -4.14 -13.42
CA ARG A 27 -29.59 -5.14 -13.64
C ARG A 27 -29.80 -5.45 -15.11
N ARG A 28 -29.79 -4.42 -15.98
CA ARG A 28 -29.91 -4.58 -17.43
C ARG A 28 -28.73 -5.39 -18.00
N VAL A 29 -27.49 -5.03 -17.63
CA VAL A 29 -26.28 -5.77 -18.05
C VAL A 29 -26.31 -7.20 -17.54
N TRP A 30 -26.66 -7.42 -16.27
CA TRP A 30 -26.80 -8.77 -15.71
C TRP A 30 -27.84 -9.60 -16.47
N ALA A 31 -29.04 -9.05 -16.70
CA ALA A 31 -30.10 -9.74 -17.43
C ALA A 31 -29.73 -10.00 -18.90
N ALA A 32 -29.02 -9.09 -19.55
CA ALA A 32 -28.50 -9.29 -20.90
C ALA A 32 -27.48 -10.44 -20.92
N LEU A 33 -26.51 -10.43 -20.02
CA LEU A 33 -25.50 -11.49 -19.87
C LEU A 33 -26.13 -12.86 -19.62
N CYS A 34 -27.17 -12.95 -18.78
CA CYS A 34 -27.86 -14.21 -18.52
C CYS A 34 -28.72 -14.71 -19.70
N ARG A 35 -29.22 -13.81 -20.56
CA ARG A 35 -30.06 -14.17 -21.72
C ARG A 35 -29.26 -14.48 -22.97
N GLU A 36 -28.24 -13.66 -23.27
CA GLU A 36 -27.39 -13.77 -24.45
C GLU A 36 -26.28 -14.83 -24.26
N GLY A 37 -26.54 -15.87 -23.47
CA GLY A 37 -25.54 -16.82 -22.97
C GLY A 37 -24.44 -17.17 -23.98
N GLU A 38 -23.20 -17.17 -23.50
CA GLU A 38 -22.02 -17.69 -24.21
C GLU A 38 -21.63 -17.02 -25.54
N GLY A 39 -22.24 -15.88 -25.92
CA GLY A 39 -21.58 -15.01 -26.89
C GLY A 39 -20.18 -14.68 -26.35
N ALA A 40 -19.12 -15.15 -27.02
CA ALA A 40 -17.72 -15.14 -26.57
C ALA A 40 -17.12 -13.72 -26.42
N ARG A 41 -17.82 -12.84 -25.70
CA ARG A 41 -17.48 -11.45 -25.45
C ARG A 41 -16.72 -11.38 -24.13
N PRO A 42 -15.63 -10.60 -24.07
CA PRO A 42 -14.97 -10.31 -22.81
C PRO A 42 -15.93 -9.64 -21.82
N VAL A 43 -15.71 -9.88 -20.53
CA VAL A 43 -16.39 -9.14 -19.46
C VAL A 43 -15.33 -8.36 -18.70
N LEU A 44 -15.41 -7.03 -18.75
CA LEU A 44 -14.59 -6.12 -17.97
C LEU A 44 -15.34 -5.77 -16.69
N ALA A 45 -14.90 -6.31 -15.57
CA ALA A 45 -15.61 -6.14 -14.30
C ALA A 45 -14.69 -5.90 -13.10
N THR A 46 -15.26 -5.34 -12.04
CA THR A 46 -14.68 -5.45 -10.70
C THR A 46 -14.99 -6.84 -10.10
N TYR A 47 -14.88 -7.02 -8.79
CA TYR A 47 -15.13 -8.30 -8.12
C TYR A 47 -16.50 -8.94 -8.44
N GLN A 48 -17.50 -8.12 -8.79
CA GLN A 48 -18.85 -8.57 -9.12
C GLN A 48 -18.88 -9.50 -10.34
N GLY A 49 -17.92 -9.36 -11.26
CA GLY A 49 -17.81 -10.24 -12.43
C GLY A 49 -17.56 -11.71 -12.05
N LEU A 50 -16.90 -11.96 -10.92
CA LEU A 50 -16.65 -13.32 -10.43
C LEU A 50 -17.94 -14.03 -9.97
N LEU A 51 -19.00 -13.26 -9.70
CA LEU A 51 -20.30 -13.76 -9.23
C LEU A 51 -21.28 -14.02 -10.36
N LEU A 52 -20.92 -13.65 -11.60
CA LEU A 52 -21.78 -13.86 -12.76
C LEU A 52 -22.00 -15.37 -12.96
N PRO A 53 -23.25 -15.80 -13.26
CA PRO A 53 -23.60 -17.19 -13.50
C PRO A 53 -23.24 -17.59 -14.95
N LEU A 54 -22.03 -17.25 -15.38
CA LEU A 54 -21.51 -17.50 -16.72
C LEU A 54 -20.37 -18.51 -16.67
N SER A 55 -20.24 -19.28 -17.74
CA SER A 55 -19.04 -20.04 -18.05
C SER A 55 -18.00 -19.08 -18.64
N PHE A 56 -16.80 -19.06 -18.07
CA PHE A 56 -15.69 -18.26 -18.59
C PHE A 56 -14.64 -19.17 -19.20
N ALA A 57 -14.07 -18.81 -20.35
CA ALA A 57 -12.94 -19.58 -20.89
C ALA A 57 -11.64 -19.41 -20.07
N ARG A 58 -11.52 -18.28 -19.35
CA ARG A 58 -10.39 -17.94 -18.46
C ARG A 58 -10.76 -16.77 -17.55
N VAL A 59 -10.02 -16.62 -16.46
CA VAL A 59 -10.10 -15.47 -15.56
C VAL A 59 -8.79 -14.68 -15.64
N VAL A 60 -8.87 -13.36 -15.82
CA VAL A 60 -7.69 -12.49 -15.81
C VAL A 60 -7.84 -11.48 -14.68
N VAL A 61 -6.84 -11.40 -13.80
CA VAL A 61 -6.77 -10.41 -12.72
C VAL A 61 -5.67 -9.42 -13.05
N VAL A 62 -6.05 -8.17 -13.25
CA VAL A 62 -5.13 -7.08 -13.61
C VAL A 62 -4.74 -6.31 -12.36
N GLU A 63 -3.46 -5.97 -12.17
CA GLU A 63 -2.95 -5.25 -10.98
C GLU A 63 -3.31 -5.98 -9.66
N GLU A 64 -3.18 -7.30 -9.62
CA GLU A 64 -3.71 -8.17 -8.55
C GLU A 64 -3.27 -7.80 -7.13
N GLY A 65 -2.06 -7.25 -6.95
CA GLY A 65 -1.64 -6.77 -5.65
C GLY A 65 -2.19 -5.39 -5.26
N ALA A 66 -3.13 -4.81 -6.00
CA ALA A 66 -3.75 -3.53 -5.64
C ALA A 66 -4.61 -3.65 -4.38
N GLU A 67 -4.44 -2.73 -3.43
CA GLU A 67 -5.19 -2.73 -2.17
C GLU A 67 -6.71 -2.62 -2.39
N ALA A 68 -7.14 -1.96 -3.48
CA ALA A 68 -8.54 -1.83 -3.88
C ALA A 68 -9.24 -3.19 -4.14
N TYR A 69 -8.48 -4.27 -4.27
CA TYR A 69 -9.02 -5.63 -4.33
C TYR A 69 -9.41 -6.22 -2.98
N LYS A 70 -9.16 -5.51 -1.87
CA LYS A 70 -9.71 -5.87 -0.59
C LYS A 70 -11.14 -5.33 -0.47
N LEU A 71 -12.13 -6.19 -0.30
CA LEU A 71 -13.51 -5.73 -0.12
C LEU A 71 -13.63 -4.90 1.16
N PRO A 72 -14.29 -3.73 1.13
CA PRO A 72 -14.41 -2.84 2.29
C PRO A 72 -15.37 -3.41 3.36
N GLY A 73 -16.42 -4.13 2.94
CA GLY A 73 -17.43 -4.70 3.83
C GLY A 73 -17.80 -6.15 3.50
N GLY A 74 -18.82 -6.67 4.19
CA GLY A 74 -19.31 -8.04 4.01
C GLY A 74 -18.25 -9.08 4.38
N SER A 75 -17.93 -9.98 3.44
CA SER A 75 -16.95 -11.06 3.64
C SER A 75 -15.50 -10.59 3.77
N ARG A 76 -15.20 -9.32 3.42
CA ARG A 76 -13.83 -8.76 3.39
C ARG A 76 -12.87 -9.62 2.54
N ALA A 77 -13.38 -10.38 1.59
CA ALA A 77 -12.54 -11.25 0.76
C ALA A 77 -11.50 -10.43 -0.03
N PHE A 78 -10.34 -11.05 -0.26
CA PHE A 78 -9.36 -10.52 -1.19
C PHE A 78 -9.65 -11.06 -2.60
N VAL A 79 -9.93 -10.17 -3.54
CA VAL A 79 -10.48 -10.52 -4.86
C VAL A 79 -9.60 -11.47 -5.67
N PRO A 80 -8.26 -11.33 -5.76
CA PRO A 80 -7.40 -12.29 -6.45
C PRO A 80 -7.55 -13.74 -5.94
N ARG A 81 -7.75 -13.90 -4.62
CA ARG A 81 -8.01 -15.21 -4.04
C ARG A 81 -9.39 -15.75 -4.45
N LEU A 82 -10.41 -14.90 -4.42
CA LEU A 82 -11.75 -15.28 -4.88
C LEU A 82 -11.74 -15.65 -6.37
N ALA A 83 -10.99 -14.92 -7.19
CA ALA A 83 -10.80 -15.20 -8.61
C ALA A 83 -10.16 -16.58 -8.82
N ARG A 84 -9.13 -16.92 -8.04
CA ARG A 84 -8.50 -18.24 -8.08
C ARG A 84 -9.46 -19.36 -7.70
N LEU A 85 -10.22 -19.19 -6.62
CA LEU A 85 -11.23 -20.17 -6.20
C LEU A 85 -12.33 -20.33 -7.25
N ARG A 86 -12.78 -19.24 -7.86
CA ARG A 86 -13.77 -19.26 -8.94
C ARG A 86 -13.23 -19.98 -10.18
N ALA A 87 -12.00 -19.69 -10.59
CA ALA A 87 -11.35 -20.34 -11.72
C ALA A 87 -11.18 -21.85 -11.49
N GLN A 88 -10.74 -22.25 -10.29
CA GLN A 88 -10.66 -23.65 -9.88
C GLN A 88 -12.03 -24.35 -9.90
N GLY A 89 -13.06 -23.71 -9.34
CA GLY A 89 -14.41 -24.26 -9.31
C GLY A 89 -15.07 -24.38 -10.70
N LEU A 90 -14.61 -23.59 -11.67
CA LEU A 90 -15.04 -23.68 -13.07
C LEU A 90 -14.13 -24.57 -13.93
N GLY A 91 -12.98 -25.01 -13.42
CA GLY A 91 -11.99 -25.77 -14.20
C GLY A 91 -11.31 -24.97 -15.31
N VAL A 92 -11.13 -23.66 -15.14
CA VAL A 92 -10.63 -22.74 -16.19
C VAL A 92 -9.30 -22.11 -15.77
N PRO A 93 -8.42 -21.73 -16.71
CA PRO A 93 -7.16 -21.09 -16.37
C PRO A 93 -7.37 -19.70 -15.77
N ILE A 94 -6.46 -19.33 -14.87
CA ILE A 94 -6.33 -17.98 -14.31
C ILE A 94 -5.01 -17.35 -14.76
N HIS A 95 -5.04 -16.06 -15.06
CA HIS A 95 -3.85 -15.27 -15.39
C HIS A 95 -3.79 -14.02 -14.51
N TYR A 96 -2.59 -13.73 -14.01
CA TYR A 96 -2.28 -12.48 -13.33
C TYR A 96 -1.50 -11.57 -14.27
N CYS A 97 -1.91 -10.30 -14.35
CA CYS A 97 -1.32 -9.31 -15.24
C CYS A 97 -0.98 -8.04 -14.44
N SER A 98 0.30 -7.89 -14.12
CA SER A 98 0.87 -6.74 -13.45
C SER A 98 2.23 -6.38 -14.04
N SER A 99 2.65 -5.12 -13.87
CA SER A 99 4.03 -4.71 -14.13
C SER A 99 5.02 -5.53 -13.29
N VAL A 100 4.74 -5.64 -11.99
CA VAL A 100 5.41 -6.55 -11.06
C VAL A 100 4.35 -7.23 -10.20
N ASN A 101 4.34 -8.56 -10.26
CA ASN A 101 3.41 -9.42 -9.53
C ASN A 101 3.62 -9.33 -8.02
N SER A 102 2.54 -9.52 -7.27
CA SER A 102 2.61 -9.59 -5.82
C SER A 102 3.30 -10.85 -5.30
N ALA A 103 3.79 -10.82 -4.07
CA ALA A 103 4.39 -11.98 -3.41
C ALA A 103 3.43 -13.18 -3.35
N GLU A 104 2.13 -12.93 -3.17
CA GLU A 104 1.09 -13.95 -3.07
C GLU A 104 0.88 -14.75 -4.35
N VAL A 105 1.19 -14.19 -5.52
CA VAL A 105 1.02 -14.85 -6.82
C VAL A 105 2.34 -15.05 -7.56
N TRP A 106 3.49 -14.75 -6.93
CA TRP A 106 4.80 -14.76 -7.58
C TRP A 106 5.16 -16.09 -8.24
N LYS A 107 4.73 -17.21 -7.63
CA LYS A 107 4.96 -18.57 -8.14
C LYS A 107 3.89 -19.06 -9.12
N GLU A 108 2.80 -18.31 -9.28
CA GLU A 108 1.71 -18.67 -10.19
C GLU A 108 2.09 -18.33 -11.64
N PRO A 109 1.60 -19.07 -12.65
CA PRO A 109 1.81 -18.72 -14.04
C PRO A 109 1.24 -17.34 -14.35
N ALA A 110 2.11 -16.38 -14.61
CA ALA A 110 1.71 -15.00 -14.87
C ALA A 110 2.27 -14.50 -16.20
N GLN A 111 1.49 -13.67 -16.88
CA GLN A 111 2.01 -12.92 -18.01
C GLN A 111 2.77 -11.71 -17.47
N VAL A 112 4.09 -11.87 -17.37
CA VAL A 112 4.98 -10.78 -16.99
C VAL A 112 5.18 -9.90 -18.21
N LEU A 113 4.64 -8.68 -18.16
CA LEU A 113 4.93 -7.66 -19.16
C LEU A 113 6.43 -7.32 -19.10
N ARG A 114 7.03 -6.98 -20.25
CA ARG A 114 8.44 -6.60 -20.29
C ARG A 114 8.68 -5.43 -19.33
N TRP A 115 9.59 -5.62 -18.38
CA TRP A 115 9.93 -4.59 -17.41
C TRP A 115 10.58 -3.38 -18.09
N PRO A 116 10.20 -2.15 -17.71
CA PRO A 116 10.85 -0.96 -18.24
C PRO A 116 12.28 -0.85 -17.70
N GLU A 117 13.24 -0.49 -18.53
CA GLU A 117 14.53 0.04 -18.09
C GLU A 117 14.34 1.41 -17.40
N PRO A 118 14.49 1.51 -16.06
CA PRO A 118 14.19 2.74 -15.34
C PRO A 118 15.33 3.74 -15.49
N ARG A 119 15.00 5.04 -15.58
CA ARG A 119 15.97 6.12 -15.41
C ARG A 119 15.99 6.53 -13.94
N LEU A 120 16.91 5.98 -13.15
CA LEU A 120 16.94 6.18 -11.71
C LEU A 120 18.08 7.12 -11.29
N HIS A 121 17.80 8.03 -10.36
CA HIS A 121 18.78 8.83 -9.65
C HIS A 121 18.52 8.74 -8.14
N LEU A 122 19.44 8.08 -7.41
CA LEU A 122 19.39 7.99 -5.96
C LEU A 122 20.11 9.19 -5.35
N LEU A 123 19.41 9.90 -4.48
CA LEU A 123 19.92 11.02 -3.70
C LEU A 123 20.13 10.54 -2.27
N ASP A 124 21.36 10.17 -1.95
CA ASP A 124 21.74 9.69 -0.62
C ASP A 124 21.72 10.84 0.39
N MET A 125 20.73 10.81 1.28
CA MET A 125 20.50 11.83 2.30
C MET A 125 21.57 11.88 3.40
N HIS A 126 22.52 10.92 3.44
CA HIS A 126 23.72 11.02 4.28
C HIS A 126 24.78 11.95 3.68
N GLN A 127 24.74 12.18 2.36
CA GLN A 127 25.69 13.01 1.61
C GLN A 127 25.07 14.33 1.17
N GLU A 128 23.75 14.35 0.98
CA GLU A 128 22.98 15.54 0.62
C GLU A 128 22.70 16.46 1.82
N ARG A 129 22.46 17.73 1.51
CA ARG A 129 22.01 18.74 2.49
C ARG A 129 20.69 19.36 2.05
N GLY A 130 19.84 19.68 3.02
CA GLY A 130 18.53 20.30 2.79
C GLY A 130 17.36 19.37 3.12
N TRP A 131 16.25 19.97 3.57
CA TRP A 131 15.00 19.28 3.89
C TRP A 131 13.83 20.28 3.76
N PRO A 132 12.70 19.93 3.13
CA PRO A 132 12.32 18.61 2.61
C PRO A 132 12.92 18.26 1.24
N PHE A 133 13.56 19.22 0.57
CA PHE A 133 14.32 19.00 -0.67
C PHE A 133 15.81 19.22 -0.41
N SER A 134 16.62 18.30 -0.89
CA SER A 134 18.07 18.43 -0.99
C SER A 134 18.44 19.45 -2.07
N GLY A 135 19.68 19.94 -2.03
CA GLY A 135 20.21 20.80 -3.08
C GLY A 135 20.11 20.14 -4.47
N ALA A 136 20.47 18.86 -4.59
CA ALA A 136 20.36 18.12 -5.85
C ALA A 136 18.91 17.99 -6.34
N ALA A 137 17.94 17.74 -5.45
CA ALA A 137 16.53 17.69 -5.84
C ALA A 137 15.99 19.05 -6.31
N LEU A 138 16.38 20.14 -5.65
CA LEU A 138 16.03 21.49 -6.11
C LEU A 138 16.63 21.79 -7.48
N ALA A 139 17.88 21.38 -7.74
CA ALA A 139 18.50 21.54 -9.05
C ALA A 139 17.73 20.77 -10.15
N LEU A 140 17.26 19.55 -9.88
CA LEU A 140 16.43 18.79 -10.82
C LEU A 140 15.09 19.48 -11.11
N LEU A 141 14.42 20.01 -10.08
CA LEU A 141 13.18 20.77 -10.24
C LEU A 141 13.39 22.10 -10.98
N GLN A 142 14.53 22.76 -10.74
CA GLN A 142 14.92 23.96 -11.48
C GLN A 142 15.12 23.66 -12.97
N GLN A 143 15.78 22.54 -13.31
CA GLN A 143 15.90 22.12 -14.71
C GLN A 143 14.55 21.84 -15.37
N VAL A 144 13.57 21.31 -14.62
CA VAL A 144 12.20 21.14 -15.11
C VAL A 144 11.58 22.49 -15.46
N GLN A 145 11.74 23.49 -14.58
CA GLN A 145 11.27 24.86 -14.82
C GLN A 145 11.94 25.48 -16.05
N GLU A 146 13.27 25.43 -16.13
CA GLU A 146 14.07 26.04 -17.21
C GLU A 146 13.77 25.42 -18.58
N LYS A 147 13.59 24.09 -18.63
CA LYS A 147 13.26 23.36 -19.86
C LYS A 147 11.77 23.38 -20.20
N LYS A 148 10.96 24.10 -19.42
CA LYS A 148 9.49 24.16 -19.55
C LYS A 148 8.86 22.75 -19.60
N ARG A 149 9.28 21.89 -18.68
CA ARG A 149 8.80 20.50 -18.54
C ARG A 149 7.86 20.37 -17.34
N GLN A 150 7.39 19.14 -17.13
CA GLN A 150 6.51 18.81 -16.02
C GLN A 150 7.17 17.85 -15.04
N ALA A 151 6.85 18.00 -13.76
CA ALA A 151 7.31 17.12 -12.69
C ALA A 151 6.15 16.60 -11.84
N ILE A 152 6.35 15.43 -11.24
CA ILE A 152 5.54 14.91 -10.15
C ILE A 152 6.41 14.88 -8.88
N VAL A 153 5.88 15.38 -7.77
CA VAL A 153 6.47 15.23 -6.44
C VAL A 153 5.54 14.39 -5.58
N LEU A 154 5.99 13.18 -5.22
CA LEU A 154 5.16 12.18 -4.55
C LEU A 154 5.47 12.10 -3.06
N SER A 155 4.50 12.43 -2.22
CA SER A 155 4.54 12.22 -0.78
C SER A 155 3.90 10.89 -0.41
N ALA A 156 4.46 10.20 0.57
CA ALA A 156 3.91 8.95 1.10
C ALA A 156 2.56 9.13 1.84
N ARG A 157 2.12 10.37 2.15
CA ARG A 157 1.26 10.61 3.33
C ARG A 157 -0.25 10.76 3.10
N ARG A 158 -1.03 10.05 3.93
CA ARG A 158 -1.81 10.64 5.06
C ARG A 158 -1.49 9.87 6.36
N GLY A 159 -1.26 10.58 7.48
CA GLY A 159 -1.25 9.95 8.82
C GLY A 159 0.02 9.26 9.34
N TYR A 160 1.21 9.40 8.72
CA TYR A 160 2.42 8.80 9.31
C TYR A 160 2.76 9.42 10.68
N SER A 161 2.75 8.61 11.74
CA SER A 161 3.52 8.86 12.96
C SER A 161 5.01 8.71 12.70
N ALA A 162 5.79 9.54 13.36
CA ALA A 162 7.24 9.51 13.46
C ALA A 162 7.86 8.11 13.58
N VAL A 163 8.94 7.83 12.87
CA VAL A 163 9.87 6.72 13.19
C VAL A 163 11.12 7.37 13.76
N LEU A 164 11.58 6.94 14.93
CA LEU A 164 12.88 7.40 15.44
C LEU A 164 13.99 6.78 14.62
N ARG A 165 14.86 7.65 14.11
CA ARG A 165 16.01 7.31 13.30
C ARG A 165 17.25 7.97 13.86
N CYS A 166 18.40 7.32 13.76
CA CYS A 166 19.69 7.93 14.04
C CYS A 166 20.21 8.68 12.80
N LYS A 167 20.68 9.93 12.94
CA LYS A 167 21.27 10.69 11.81
C LYS A 167 22.58 10.09 11.31
N GLN A 168 23.35 9.47 12.21
CA GLN A 168 24.73 9.07 11.93
C GLN A 168 24.88 7.62 11.47
N CYS A 169 24.22 6.66 12.13
CA CYS A 169 24.38 5.23 11.83
C CYS A 169 23.11 4.54 11.32
N ASP A 170 22.06 5.31 11.03
CA ASP A 170 20.78 4.79 10.53
C ASP A 170 20.06 3.76 11.43
N TRP A 171 20.40 3.70 12.72
CA TRP A 171 19.64 2.89 13.66
C TRP A 171 18.16 3.31 13.71
N LYS A 172 17.27 2.30 13.72
CA LYS A 172 15.81 2.44 13.86
C LYS A 172 15.33 1.52 14.97
N ALA A 173 14.32 1.97 15.70
CA ALA A 173 13.70 1.13 16.72
C ALA A 173 12.84 0.04 16.05
N MET A 174 13.20 -1.24 16.24
CA MET A 174 12.50 -2.38 15.64
C MET A 174 11.72 -3.15 16.71
N CYS A 175 10.53 -3.64 16.34
CA CYS A 175 9.71 -4.49 17.19
C CYS A 175 10.32 -5.90 17.27
N PRO A 176 10.60 -6.44 18.47
CA PRO A 176 11.17 -7.78 18.62
C PRO A 176 10.19 -8.89 18.19
N ASN A 177 8.87 -8.61 18.21
CA ASN A 177 7.84 -9.60 17.90
C ASN A 177 7.47 -9.64 16.41
N CYS A 178 7.62 -8.51 15.71
CA CYS A 178 7.16 -8.37 14.32
C CYS A 178 8.28 -8.12 13.32
N ALA A 179 9.48 -7.77 13.78
CA ALA A 179 10.57 -7.23 12.96
C ALA A 179 10.16 -6.01 12.12
N LEU A 180 9.26 -5.17 12.65
CA LEU A 180 8.77 -3.95 12.00
C LEU A 180 9.23 -2.69 12.75
N PRO A 181 9.40 -1.55 12.06
CA PRO A 181 9.70 -0.28 12.71
C PRO A 181 8.63 0.10 13.75
N LEU A 182 9.08 0.49 14.95
CA LEU A 182 8.25 1.03 16.00
C LEU A 182 7.91 2.49 15.71
N ARG A 183 6.67 2.88 16.04
CA ARG A 183 6.20 4.25 15.86
C ARG A 183 6.38 5.07 17.12
N TYR A 184 6.89 6.27 16.94
CA TYR A 184 7.09 7.23 18.01
C TYR A 184 5.81 8.03 18.25
N HIS A 185 5.37 7.99 19.50
CA HIS A 185 4.24 8.72 20.04
C HIS A 185 4.77 9.71 21.06
N LYS A 186 4.62 11.01 20.77
CA LYS A 186 5.02 12.09 21.67
C LYS A 186 4.08 12.12 22.88
N SER A 187 4.40 11.33 23.91
CA SER A 187 3.71 11.29 25.19
C SER A 187 4.72 11.49 26.32
N GLY A 188 4.41 12.41 27.26
CA GLY A 188 5.33 12.77 28.34
C GLY A 188 6.67 13.37 27.88
N ARG A 189 7.72 13.24 28.71
CA ARG A 189 9.04 13.87 28.50
C ARG A 189 9.98 13.09 27.57
N LEU A 190 9.88 11.76 27.56
CA LEU A 190 10.77 10.87 26.79
C LEU A 190 10.13 10.31 25.52
N GLY A 191 8.80 10.34 25.39
CA GLY A 191 8.07 9.73 24.27
C GLY A 191 8.01 8.20 24.34
N LEU A 192 7.02 7.61 23.68
CA LEU A 192 6.72 6.17 23.69
C LEU A 192 6.87 5.59 22.29
N LEU A 193 7.53 4.45 22.17
CA LEU A 193 7.59 3.65 20.96
C LEU A 193 6.52 2.57 21.01
N ARG A 194 5.71 2.44 19.95
CA ARG A 194 4.62 1.44 19.88
C ARG A 194 4.61 0.73 18.53
N CYS A 195 4.48 -0.59 18.56
CA CYS A 195 4.16 -1.40 17.40
C CYS A 195 2.64 -1.44 17.21
N HIS A 196 2.13 -0.92 16.09
CA HIS A 196 0.68 -0.99 15.82
C HIS A 196 0.21 -2.38 15.37
N GLN A 197 1.13 -3.28 15.00
CA GLN A 197 0.76 -4.62 14.59
C GLN A 197 0.46 -5.53 15.80
N CYS A 198 1.34 -5.55 16.81
CA CYS A 198 1.24 -6.44 17.97
C CYS A 198 1.11 -5.73 19.32
N GLY A 199 1.06 -4.40 19.36
CA GLY A 199 0.89 -3.63 20.60
C GLY A 199 2.14 -3.54 21.48
N HIS A 200 3.29 -4.04 21.03
CA HIS A 200 4.55 -3.93 21.80
C HIS A 200 4.91 -2.46 22.05
N GLU A 201 5.31 -2.16 23.28
CA GLU A 201 5.72 -0.83 23.71
C GLU A 201 7.15 -0.82 24.23
N ALA A 202 7.86 0.26 23.94
CA ALA A 202 9.20 0.53 24.46
C ALA A 202 9.34 2.03 24.75
N LYS A 203 10.26 2.40 25.65
CA LYS A 203 10.62 3.81 25.85
C LYS A 203 11.51 4.26 24.69
N ALA A 204 11.29 5.48 24.20
CA ALA A 204 12.22 6.07 23.25
C ALA A 204 13.57 6.35 23.94
N PRO A 205 14.69 5.92 23.33
CA PRO A 205 16.00 6.14 23.93
C PRO A 205 16.41 7.62 23.77
N PRO A 206 17.09 8.22 24.77
CA PRO A 206 17.55 9.60 24.69
C PRO A 206 18.70 9.79 23.67
N LEU A 207 19.48 8.73 23.42
CA LEU A 207 20.59 8.68 22.47
C LEU A 207 20.52 7.39 21.67
N CYS A 208 21.15 7.36 20.50
CA CYS A 208 21.23 6.18 19.66
C CYS A 208 21.86 5.00 20.43
N PRO A 209 21.18 3.84 20.53
CA PRO A 209 21.76 2.66 21.16
C PRO A 209 22.98 2.08 20.43
N SER A 210 23.12 2.35 19.13
CA SER A 210 24.21 1.85 18.28
C SER A 210 25.46 2.73 18.33
N CYS A 211 25.32 4.04 18.11
CA CYS A 211 26.46 4.96 17.99
C CYS A 211 26.47 6.12 19.00
N ARG A 212 25.52 6.16 19.93
CA ARG A 212 25.39 7.19 20.97
C ARG A 212 25.13 8.62 20.48
N SER A 213 24.96 8.83 19.17
CA SER A 213 24.56 10.12 18.60
C SER A 213 23.10 10.48 18.93
N ASP A 214 22.72 11.70 18.60
CA ASP A 214 21.31 12.11 18.68
C ASP A 214 20.43 11.27 17.76
N VAL A 215 19.33 10.78 18.31
CA VAL A 215 18.20 10.22 17.56
C VAL A 215 17.21 11.33 17.26
N PHE A 216 16.71 11.35 16.04
CA PHE A 216 15.75 12.34 15.60
C PHE A 216 14.51 11.65 15.04
N ASP A 217 13.44 12.42 15.01
CA ASP A 217 12.22 12.07 14.32
C ASP A 217 12.21 12.80 12.96
N PRO A 218 12.63 12.16 11.86
CA PRO A 218 12.35 12.67 10.53
C PRO A 218 10.83 12.63 10.30
N ARG A 219 10.20 13.80 10.44
CA ARG A 219 8.83 14.00 9.95
C ARG A 219 8.87 14.01 8.41
N GLY A 220 8.38 12.94 7.80
CA GLY A 220 8.21 12.87 6.35
C GLY A 220 7.35 14.05 5.84
N PRO A 221 7.78 14.76 4.78
CA PRO A 221 7.12 15.97 4.35
C PRO A 221 5.75 15.67 3.74
N GLY A 222 4.72 16.30 4.32
CA GLY A 222 3.36 16.25 3.78
C GLY A 222 3.23 17.12 2.52
N VAL A 223 2.15 16.91 1.77
CA VAL A 223 1.86 17.65 0.54
C VAL A 223 1.89 19.17 0.75
N ASP A 224 1.31 19.67 1.83
CA ASP A 224 1.27 21.12 2.11
C ASP A 224 2.66 21.70 2.34
N TRP A 225 3.49 21.03 3.16
CA TRP A 225 4.87 21.46 3.38
C TRP A 225 5.69 21.42 2.08
N LEU A 226 5.49 20.42 1.23
CA LEU A 226 6.17 20.35 -0.08
C LEU A 226 5.75 21.51 -0.99
N LEU A 227 4.46 21.86 -1.03
CA LEU A 227 3.94 22.99 -1.79
C LEU A 227 4.51 24.33 -1.29
N GLU A 228 4.61 24.51 0.03
CA GLU A 228 5.21 25.70 0.66
C GLU A 228 6.71 25.79 0.35
N ALA A 229 7.45 24.69 0.48
CA ALA A 229 8.88 24.65 0.17
C ALA A 229 9.14 24.95 -1.31
N LEU A 230 8.32 24.42 -2.23
CA LEU A 230 8.39 24.76 -3.65
C LEU A 230 8.05 26.24 -3.89
N ALA A 231 7.10 26.81 -3.17
CA ALA A 231 6.77 28.24 -3.25
C ALA A 231 7.98 29.13 -2.94
N GLN A 232 8.75 28.74 -1.92
CA GLN A 232 9.89 29.49 -1.43
C GLN A 232 11.10 29.37 -2.36
N HIS A 233 11.40 28.15 -2.82
CA HIS A 233 12.61 27.89 -3.62
C HIS A 233 12.41 28.13 -5.12
N LEU A 234 11.21 27.86 -5.65
CA LEU A 234 10.89 27.95 -7.08
C LEU A 234 9.56 28.70 -7.27
N PRO A 235 9.49 30.00 -6.92
CA PRO A 235 8.24 30.77 -6.94
C PRO A 235 7.61 30.87 -8.34
N ALA A 236 8.42 30.76 -9.40
CA ALA A 236 8.00 30.85 -10.79
C ALA A 236 7.45 29.53 -11.37
N LEU A 237 7.65 28.39 -10.69
CA LEU A 237 7.14 27.10 -11.15
C LEU A 237 5.66 26.95 -10.73
N PRO A 238 4.71 26.77 -11.67
CA PRO A 238 3.32 26.49 -11.34
C PRO A 238 3.20 25.20 -10.53
N ARG A 239 2.38 25.22 -9.47
CA ARG A 239 2.26 24.13 -8.49
C ARG A 239 0.80 23.69 -8.42
N TYR A 240 0.57 22.38 -8.48
CA TYR A 240 -0.76 21.78 -8.45
C TYR A 240 -0.82 20.70 -7.36
N ARG A 241 -1.90 20.65 -6.61
CA ARG A 241 -2.19 19.63 -5.60
C ARG A 241 -2.99 18.48 -6.20
N TYR A 242 -2.62 17.24 -5.89
CA TYR A 242 -3.43 16.06 -6.22
C TYR A 242 -3.41 15.00 -5.12
N THR A 243 -4.48 14.99 -4.33
CA THR A 243 -4.69 14.04 -3.23
C THR A 243 -6.04 13.35 -3.38
N ALA A 244 -6.39 12.43 -2.48
CA ALA A 244 -7.72 11.83 -2.51
C ALA A 244 -8.81 12.87 -2.19
N GLU A 245 -8.50 13.87 -1.36
CA GLU A 245 -9.46 14.81 -0.77
C GLU A 245 -9.47 16.19 -1.44
N ALA A 246 -8.37 16.58 -2.06
CA ALA A 246 -8.24 17.84 -2.76
C ALA A 246 -7.44 17.65 -4.05
N LYS A 247 -7.98 18.15 -5.15
CA LYS A 247 -7.41 18.05 -6.51
C LYS A 247 -7.60 19.40 -7.19
N ASP A 248 -6.50 19.97 -7.65
CA ASP A 248 -6.53 21.19 -8.46
C ASP A 248 -6.89 20.86 -9.92
N ASP A 249 -7.28 21.88 -10.68
CA ASP A 249 -7.51 21.74 -12.12
C ASP A 249 -6.18 21.48 -12.83
N LEU A 250 -6.10 20.34 -13.52
CA LEU A 250 -4.91 19.92 -14.25
C LEU A 250 -4.94 20.38 -15.72
N GLY A 251 -5.98 21.10 -16.17
CA GLY A 251 -6.11 21.60 -17.54
C GLY A 251 -4.81 22.14 -18.15
N PRO A 252 -4.09 23.07 -17.46
CA PRO A 252 -2.80 23.58 -17.94
C PRO A 252 -1.71 22.51 -18.08
N LEU A 253 -1.59 21.60 -17.10
CA LEU A 253 -0.62 20.50 -17.23
C LEU A 253 -1.02 19.54 -18.36
N LEU A 254 -2.30 19.29 -18.54
CA LEU A 254 -2.78 18.39 -19.60
C LEU A 254 -2.63 19.00 -21.00
N SER A 255 -2.59 20.33 -21.13
CA SER A 255 -2.25 21.04 -22.38
C SER A 255 -0.74 21.12 -22.64
N GLY A 256 0.10 20.63 -21.71
CA GLY A 256 1.56 20.61 -21.85
C GLY A 256 2.28 21.80 -21.23
N GLU A 257 1.59 22.66 -20.47
CA GLU A 257 2.23 23.77 -19.77
C GLU A 257 3.17 23.27 -18.66
N PRO A 258 4.27 23.99 -18.38
CA PRO A 258 5.22 23.59 -17.35
C PRO A 258 4.62 23.69 -15.94
N GLY A 259 5.03 22.79 -15.06
CA GLY A 259 4.59 22.82 -13.67
C GLY A 259 4.93 21.57 -12.90
N VAL A 260 4.58 21.57 -11.61
CA VAL A 260 4.80 20.46 -10.70
C VAL A 260 3.49 20.03 -10.04
N LEU A 261 3.18 18.74 -10.20
CA LEU A 261 2.06 18.08 -9.54
C LEU A 261 2.54 17.45 -8.23
N VAL A 262 2.11 17.99 -7.10
CA VAL A 262 2.47 17.53 -5.75
C VAL A 262 1.30 16.77 -5.15
N GLY A 263 1.55 15.55 -4.67
CA GLY A 263 0.45 14.73 -4.18
C GLY A 263 0.84 13.41 -3.57
N THR A 264 -0.16 12.57 -3.35
CA THR A 264 0.00 11.21 -2.84
C THR A 264 -0.08 10.20 -3.98
N THR A 265 -0.05 8.90 -3.68
CA THR A 265 -0.29 7.83 -4.67
C THR A 265 -1.61 7.95 -5.41
N ALA A 266 -2.53 8.83 -4.97
CA ALA A 266 -3.68 9.24 -5.74
C ALA A 266 -3.32 9.72 -7.17
N ILE A 267 -2.14 10.33 -7.37
CA ILE A 267 -1.62 10.78 -8.68
C ILE A 267 -1.58 9.65 -9.71
N LEU A 268 -1.38 8.39 -9.31
CA LEU A 268 -1.36 7.26 -10.23
C LEU A 268 -2.69 7.04 -10.97
N ARG A 269 -3.77 7.66 -10.49
CA ARG A 269 -5.10 7.65 -11.12
C ARG A 269 -5.35 8.86 -12.03
N ALA A 270 -4.46 9.85 -12.02
CA ALA A 270 -4.55 11.01 -12.91
C ALA A 270 -4.17 10.63 -14.34
N PRO A 271 -4.62 11.38 -15.37
CA PRO A 271 -4.09 11.23 -16.72
C PRO A 271 -2.58 11.47 -16.74
N VAL A 272 -1.89 10.82 -17.68
CA VAL A 272 -0.44 10.97 -17.84
C VAL A 272 -0.16 12.39 -18.33
N LEU A 273 0.77 13.08 -17.67
CA LEU A 273 1.17 14.43 -18.08
C LEU A 273 2.04 14.33 -19.36
N PRO A 274 1.71 15.06 -20.44
CA PRO A 274 2.32 14.86 -21.76
C PRO A 274 3.82 15.22 -21.82
N GLU A 275 4.27 16.16 -20.98
CA GLU A 275 5.65 16.63 -20.93
C GLU A 275 6.36 16.24 -19.62
N LEU A 276 5.88 15.18 -18.96
CA LEU A 276 6.48 14.62 -17.76
C LEU A 276 7.95 14.28 -17.99
N ALA A 277 8.83 14.89 -17.19
CA ALA A 277 10.27 14.67 -17.26
C ALA A 277 10.86 14.13 -15.95
N LEU A 278 10.22 14.40 -14.82
CA LEU A 278 10.72 14.08 -13.49
C LEU A 278 9.61 13.53 -12.59
N VAL A 279 9.91 12.44 -11.89
CA VAL A 279 9.16 11.97 -10.73
C VAL A 279 10.12 12.01 -9.54
N LEU A 280 9.82 12.83 -8.54
CA LEU A 280 10.65 13.02 -7.36
C LEU A 280 9.93 12.49 -6.12
N LEU A 281 10.58 11.58 -5.40
CA LEU A 281 10.18 11.16 -4.06
C LEU A 281 11.10 11.88 -3.05
N PRO A 282 10.66 12.99 -2.43
CA PRO A 282 11.47 13.75 -1.48
C PRO A 282 11.71 13.01 -0.16
N TYR A 283 10.97 11.94 0.10
CA TYR A 283 11.24 11.03 1.21
C TYR A 283 10.81 9.61 0.85
N ALA A 284 11.68 8.89 0.15
CA ALA A 284 11.42 7.54 -0.32
C ALA A 284 11.24 6.54 0.84
N ASP A 285 12.03 6.66 1.91
CA ASP A 285 11.96 5.79 3.08
C ASP A 285 10.58 5.82 3.74
N GLY A 286 9.82 6.92 3.58
CA GLY A 286 8.47 7.04 4.11
C GLY A 286 7.53 5.93 3.63
N PHE A 287 7.74 5.38 2.45
CA PHE A 287 6.93 4.28 1.90
C PHE A 287 7.28 2.91 2.47
N VAL A 288 8.50 2.71 2.95
CA VAL A 288 8.97 1.42 3.50
C VAL A 288 8.81 1.38 5.02
N LEU A 289 8.88 2.53 5.69
CA LEU A 289 8.78 2.66 7.15
C LEU A 289 7.34 2.59 7.68
N GLU A 290 6.40 2.20 6.84
CA GLU A 290 5.07 1.81 7.28
C GLU A 290 5.16 0.57 8.18
N SER A 291 4.39 0.53 9.28
CA SER A 291 4.38 -0.62 10.20
C SER A 291 3.52 -1.76 9.65
N ASP A 292 3.84 -2.21 8.44
CA ASP A 292 3.20 -3.29 7.70
C ASP A 292 4.29 -4.09 6.98
N PHE A 293 4.29 -5.41 7.12
CA PHE A 293 5.30 -6.26 6.48
C PHE A 293 5.24 -6.23 4.94
N ARG A 294 4.14 -5.75 4.35
CA ARG A 294 4.00 -5.55 2.90
C ARG A 294 4.53 -4.22 2.38
N ALA A 295 4.97 -3.32 3.27
CA ALA A 295 5.40 -1.98 2.89
C ALA A 295 6.52 -1.97 1.84
N ALA A 296 7.54 -2.83 2.02
CA ALA A 296 8.65 -2.95 1.08
C ALA A 296 8.18 -3.40 -0.32
N GLU A 297 7.27 -4.39 -0.38
CA GLU A 297 6.70 -4.87 -1.64
C GLU A 297 5.84 -3.80 -2.33
N ARG A 298 4.96 -3.11 -1.57
CA ARG A 298 4.15 -2.01 -2.11
C ARG A 298 5.03 -0.89 -2.66
N TYR A 299 6.07 -0.54 -1.93
CA TYR A 299 7.06 0.44 -2.37
C TYR A 299 7.76 -0.02 -3.65
N HIS A 300 8.22 -1.27 -3.71
CA HIS A 300 8.85 -1.82 -4.90
C HIS A 300 7.94 -1.74 -6.13
N ARG A 301 6.69 -2.19 -6.02
CA ARG A 301 5.70 -2.14 -7.10
C ARG A 301 5.38 -0.69 -7.51
N LEU A 302 5.25 0.22 -6.54
CA LEU A 302 5.10 1.65 -6.80
C LEU A 302 6.25 2.18 -7.66
N LEU A 303 7.51 1.88 -7.33
CA LEU A 303 8.66 2.35 -8.10
C LEU A 303 8.61 1.89 -9.57
N TRP A 304 8.20 0.64 -9.82
CA TRP A 304 8.02 0.13 -11.18
C TRP A 304 6.89 0.82 -11.93
N GLN A 305 5.75 1.04 -11.26
CA GLN A 305 4.64 1.82 -11.85
C GLN A 305 5.09 3.24 -12.18
N LEU A 306 5.88 3.88 -11.31
CA LEU A 306 6.43 5.23 -11.54
C LEU A 306 7.41 5.27 -12.72
N ALA A 307 8.27 4.26 -12.84
CA ALA A 307 9.20 4.13 -13.97
C ALA A 307 8.48 3.95 -15.31
N ASP A 308 7.28 3.36 -15.29
CA ASP A 308 6.44 3.12 -16.47
C ASP A 308 5.31 4.15 -16.68
N LEU A 309 5.25 5.23 -15.88
CA LEU A 309 4.15 6.21 -15.96
C LEU A 309 3.99 6.82 -17.36
N HIS A 310 5.09 6.96 -18.11
CA HIS A 310 5.09 7.46 -19.47
C HIS A 310 5.94 6.53 -20.37
N PRO A 311 5.38 5.40 -20.86
CA PRO A 311 6.15 4.33 -21.51
C PRO A 311 7.00 4.78 -22.71
N HIS A 312 6.52 5.77 -23.47
CA HIS A 312 7.21 6.29 -24.67
C HIS A 312 8.25 7.39 -24.37
N ARG A 313 8.22 8.00 -23.18
CA ARG A 313 9.12 9.10 -22.75
C ARG A 313 9.33 8.98 -21.26
N ARG A 314 10.13 7.99 -20.86
CA ARG A 314 10.30 7.65 -19.44
C ARG A 314 10.85 8.83 -18.64
N PRO A 315 10.21 9.21 -17.53
CA PRO A 315 10.72 10.25 -16.67
C PRO A 315 11.99 9.79 -15.95
N LEU A 316 12.79 10.75 -15.52
CA LEU A 316 13.79 10.51 -14.48
C LEU A 316 13.06 10.26 -13.16
N LEU A 317 13.34 9.16 -12.50
CA LEU A 317 12.90 8.86 -11.14
C LEU A 317 14.01 9.27 -10.18
N ALA A 318 13.77 10.31 -9.38
CA ALA A 318 14.71 10.80 -8.37
C ALA A 318 14.21 10.43 -6.98
N LEU A 319 15.02 9.73 -6.19
CA LEU A 319 14.65 9.22 -4.87
C LEU A 319 15.57 9.82 -3.81
N GLN A 320 15.06 10.70 -2.96
CA GLN A 320 15.74 11.11 -1.74
C GLN A 320 15.55 10.02 -0.70
N THR A 321 16.65 9.36 -0.34
CA THR A 321 16.62 8.26 0.60
C THR A 321 17.83 8.24 1.50
N PHE A 322 17.64 7.78 2.72
CA PHE A 322 18.73 7.47 3.63
C PHE A 322 19.06 5.96 3.62
N GLU A 323 18.34 5.15 2.84
CA GLU A 323 18.64 3.74 2.58
C GLU A 323 18.96 3.51 1.08
N PRO A 324 20.05 4.11 0.54
CA PRO A 324 20.35 4.00 -0.90
C PRO A 324 20.63 2.56 -1.37
N HIS A 325 20.89 1.63 -0.46
CA HIS A 325 21.15 0.22 -0.73
C HIS A 325 19.93 -0.69 -0.53
N HIS A 326 18.74 -0.12 -0.33
CA HIS A 326 17.51 -0.90 -0.15
C HIS A 326 17.28 -1.85 -1.35
N PRO A 327 16.86 -3.12 -1.13
CA PRO A 327 16.68 -4.10 -2.20
C PRO A 327 15.80 -3.62 -3.36
N ALA A 328 14.75 -2.83 -3.07
CA ALA A 328 13.88 -2.27 -4.11
C ALA A 328 14.61 -1.30 -5.04
N HIS A 329 15.59 -0.52 -4.56
CA HIS A 329 16.39 0.38 -5.39
C HIS A 329 17.34 -0.40 -6.28
N LYS A 330 18.02 -1.41 -5.71
CA LYS A 330 18.93 -2.30 -6.45
C LYS A 330 18.20 -2.98 -7.62
N ALA A 331 17.00 -3.48 -7.39
CA ALA A 331 16.18 -4.11 -8.41
C ALA A 331 15.79 -3.15 -9.56
N LEU A 332 15.55 -1.88 -9.26
CA LEU A 332 15.35 -0.87 -10.30
C LEU A 332 16.64 -0.55 -11.06
N GLN A 333 17.78 -0.44 -10.37
CA GLN A 333 19.08 -0.19 -10.99
C GLN A 333 19.48 -1.31 -11.97
N SER A 334 19.19 -2.56 -11.61
CA SER A 334 19.45 -3.72 -12.47
C SER A 334 18.35 -4.00 -13.50
N ALA A 335 17.28 -3.19 -13.52
CA ALA A 335 16.07 -3.43 -14.32
C ALA A 335 15.52 -4.87 -14.17
N ASP A 336 15.60 -5.43 -12.96
CA ASP A 336 15.19 -6.80 -12.66
C ASP A 336 14.50 -6.88 -11.28
N PRO A 337 13.17 -7.07 -11.23
CA PRO A 337 12.43 -7.18 -9.97
C PRO A 337 12.62 -8.52 -9.27
N ARG A 338 13.16 -9.56 -9.92
CA ARG A 338 13.23 -10.91 -9.35
C ARG A 338 14.07 -10.96 -8.08
N GLY A 339 15.22 -10.29 -8.10
CA GLY A 339 16.13 -10.25 -6.95
C GLY A 339 15.49 -9.64 -5.70
N PHE A 340 14.62 -8.63 -5.85
CA PHE A 340 13.83 -8.11 -4.73
C PHE A 340 12.86 -9.17 -4.20
N MET A 341 12.12 -9.83 -5.10
CA MET A 341 11.09 -10.79 -4.72
C MET A 341 11.66 -12.04 -4.03
N GLU A 342 12.84 -12.51 -4.42
CA GLU A 342 13.52 -13.62 -3.76
C GLU A 342 13.86 -13.29 -2.30
N VAL A 343 14.43 -12.11 -2.06
CA VAL A 343 14.77 -11.63 -0.71
C VAL A 343 13.50 -11.44 0.13
N GLU A 344 12.47 -10.82 -0.45
CA GLU A 344 11.20 -10.57 0.24
C GLU A 344 10.52 -11.89 0.65
N LEU A 345 10.41 -12.86 -0.27
CA LEU A 345 9.80 -14.16 0.01
C LEU A 345 10.57 -14.95 1.06
N ALA A 346 11.90 -14.93 1.02
CA ALA A 346 12.74 -15.58 2.02
C ALA A 346 12.54 -14.96 3.41
N LEU A 347 12.50 -13.63 3.51
CA LEU A 347 12.24 -12.91 4.76
C LEU A 347 10.85 -13.25 5.31
N ARG A 348 9.81 -13.23 4.46
CA ARG A 348 8.45 -13.57 4.87
C ARG A 348 8.34 -15.02 5.33
N GLN A 349 9.02 -15.94 4.65
CA GLN A 349 9.06 -17.33 5.09
C GLN A 349 9.72 -17.47 6.46
N ALA A 350 10.88 -16.85 6.68
CA ALA A 350 11.59 -16.90 7.95
C ALA A 350 10.79 -16.29 9.11
N LEU A 351 10.01 -15.24 8.84
CA LEU A 351 9.14 -14.59 9.82
C LEU A 351 7.72 -15.16 9.85
N GLY A 352 7.42 -16.21 9.09
CA GLY A 352 6.11 -16.83 9.01
C GLY A 352 4.99 -15.88 8.55
N TYR A 353 5.27 -14.94 7.65
CA TYR A 353 4.29 -14.03 7.03
C TYR A 353 3.74 -14.57 5.70
N PRO A 354 2.53 -14.16 5.28
CA PRO A 354 1.99 -14.48 3.96
C PRO A 354 2.95 -14.11 2.82
N PRO A 355 3.17 -14.98 1.82
CA PRO A 355 2.37 -16.17 1.51
C PRO A 355 2.80 -17.47 2.20
N ALA A 356 3.86 -17.47 3.01
CA ALA A 356 4.30 -18.68 3.73
C ALA A 356 3.32 -19.13 4.82
N SER A 357 2.41 -18.25 5.23
CA SER A 357 1.34 -18.52 6.18
C SER A 357 0.03 -17.85 5.76
N ARG A 358 -1.03 -18.15 6.51
CA ARG A 358 -2.32 -17.44 6.47
C ARG A 358 -2.40 -16.48 7.63
N MET A 359 -3.10 -15.37 7.40
CA MET A 359 -3.32 -14.37 8.42
C MET A 359 -4.79 -13.98 8.51
N VAL A 360 -5.31 -13.87 9.74
CA VAL A 360 -6.66 -13.38 10.03
C VAL A 360 -6.56 -12.30 11.09
N LYS A 361 -7.18 -11.15 10.84
CA LYS A 361 -7.32 -10.09 11.83
C LYS A 361 -8.67 -10.20 12.51
N LEU A 362 -8.67 -10.30 13.83
CA LEU A 362 -9.84 -10.21 14.69
C LEU A 362 -9.90 -8.80 15.26
N GLU A 363 -10.94 -8.06 14.94
CA GLU A 363 -11.06 -6.66 15.31
C GLU A 363 -12.28 -6.43 16.21
N VAL A 364 -12.06 -5.78 17.34
CA VAL A 364 -13.09 -5.45 18.32
C VAL A 364 -13.28 -3.94 18.35
N ALA A 365 -14.52 -3.49 18.23
CA ALA A 365 -14.89 -2.08 18.25
C ALA A 365 -16.00 -1.78 19.26
N HIS A 366 -15.87 -0.68 20.01
CA HIS A 366 -16.91 -0.18 20.92
C HIS A 366 -16.79 1.35 21.19
N PRO A 367 -17.89 2.10 21.44
CA PRO A 367 -17.83 3.55 21.72
C PRO A 367 -17.09 3.92 23.01
N LYS A 368 -17.04 3.00 23.98
CA LYS A 368 -16.30 3.13 25.23
C LYS A 368 -15.01 2.32 25.15
N GLU A 369 -13.86 2.97 25.31
CA GLU A 369 -12.53 2.35 25.22
C GLU A 369 -12.35 1.17 26.17
N PRO A 370 -12.70 1.24 27.48
CA PRO A 370 -12.48 0.13 28.39
C PRO A 370 -13.20 -1.13 27.94
N VAL A 371 -14.42 -1.01 27.38
CA VAL A 371 -15.19 -2.15 26.89
C VAL A 371 -14.54 -2.81 25.67
N ALA A 372 -14.06 -2.03 24.70
CA ALA A 372 -13.36 -2.58 23.54
C ALA A 372 -12.05 -3.27 23.95
N ARG A 373 -11.29 -2.63 24.85
CA ARG A 373 -10.02 -3.13 25.39
C ARG A 373 -10.22 -4.43 26.17
N ASP A 374 -11.18 -4.46 27.07
CA ASP A 374 -11.40 -5.63 27.93
C ASP A 374 -11.93 -6.81 27.09
N ALA A 375 -12.79 -6.55 26.10
CA ALA A 375 -13.26 -7.56 25.16
C ALA A 375 -12.12 -8.19 24.32
N ILE A 376 -11.19 -7.38 23.78
CA ILE A 376 -10.06 -7.94 23.02
C ILE A 376 -9.07 -8.69 23.94
N LEU A 377 -8.89 -8.24 25.19
CA LEU A 377 -8.03 -8.92 26.16
C LEU A 377 -8.60 -10.29 26.57
N GLN A 378 -9.92 -10.38 26.77
CA GLN A 378 -10.60 -11.64 27.01
C GLN A 378 -10.45 -12.59 25.83
N LEU A 379 -10.60 -12.09 24.60
CA LEU A 379 -10.39 -12.86 23.38
C LEU A 379 -8.94 -13.40 23.29
N ALA A 380 -7.95 -12.56 23.58
CA ALA A 380 -6.55 -12.96 23.61
C ALA A 380 -6.29 -14.03 24.67
N ALA A 381 -6.83 -13.86 25.88
CA ALA A 381 -6.66 -14.80 26.98
C ALA A 381 -7.26 -16.19 26.69
N ALA A 382 -8.37 -16.26 25.95
CA ALA A 382 -8.99 -17.52 25.57
C ALA A 382 -8.22 -18.27 24.46
N LEU A 383 -7.62 -17.53 23.53
CA LEU A 383 -6.87 -18.11 22.41
C LEU A 383 -5.43 -18.49 22.79
N LYS A 384 -4.80 -17.75 23.72
CA LYS A 384 -3.40 -17.92 24.10
C LYS A 384 -3.02 -19.35 24.53
N PRO A 385 -3.83 -20.10 25.32
CA PRO A 385 -3.50 -21.47 25.69
C PRO A 385 -3.51 -22.47 24.52
N GLN A 386 -4.19 -22.14 23.42
CA GLN A 386 -4.32 -22.99 22.22
C GLN A 386 -3.34 -22.62 21.11
N ALA A 387 -2.76 -21.42 21.19
CA ALA A 387 -1.87 -20.85 20.19
C ALA A 387 -0.41 -21.21 20.48
N GLU A 388 0.32 -21.59 19.44
CA GLU A 388 1.76 -21.79 19.49
C GLU A 388 2.50 -20.44 19.46
N PRO A 389 3.79 -20.39 19.87
CA PRO A 389 4.59 -19.18 19.81
C PRO A 389 4.58 -18.56 18.40
N GLY A 390 4.18 -17.30 18.31
CA GLY A 390 4.12 -16.56 17.04
C GLY A 390 2.80 -16.69 16.25
N GLU A 391 1.87 -17.56 16.67
CA GLU A 391 0.56 -17.69 16.04
C GLU A 391 -0.40 -16.55 16.41
N LEU A 392 -0.26 -15.98 17.61
CA LEU A 392 -1.10 -14.91 18.12
C LEU A 392 -0.27 -13.64 18.35
N LEU A 393 -0.57 -12.56 17.62
CA LEU A 393 0.06 -11.25 17.78
C LEU A 393 -0.96 -10.23 18.30
N GLY A 394 -0.57 -9.43 19.29
CA GLY A 394 -1.44 -8.46 19.95
C GLY A 394 -1.85 -8.87 21.37
N PRO A 395 -2.87 -8.21 21.94
CA PRO A 395 -3.73 -7.22 21.30
C PRO A 395 -3.03 -5.89 21.03
N ALA A 396 -3.44 -5.18 20.00
CA ALA A 396 -2.92 -3.86 19.65
C ALA A 396 -4.07 -2.86 19.48
N PRO A 397 -3.90 -1.59 19.88
CA PRO A 397 -4.85 -0.53 19.53
C PRO A 397 -4.70 -0.17 18.05
N ALA A 398 -5.82 0.17 17.42
CA ALA A 398 -5.78 0.78 16.10
C ALA A 398 -4.92 2.07 16.13
N PRO A 399 -4.19 2.40 15.06
CA PRO A 399 -3.32 3.58 15.03
C PRO A 399 -4.06 4.89 15.27
N VAL A 400 -5.35 4.94 14.91
CA VAL A 400 -6.23 6.06 15.19
C VAL A 400 -7.07 5.71 16.42
N ALA A 401 -6.83 6.43 17.52
CA ALA A 401 -7.41 6.13 18.84
C ALA A 401 -8.94 6.05 18.83
N ARG A 402 -9.60 6.87 18.01
CA ARG A 402 -11.06 6.85 17.85
C ARG A 402 -11.45 7.01 16.40
N LEU A 403 -12.19 6.03 15.90
CA LEU A 403 -12.64 5.97 14.51
C LEU A 403 -14.16 5.97 14.41
N ARG A 404 -14.72 7.00 13.76
CA ARG A 404 -16.18 7.18 13.62
C ARG A 404 -16.92 6.99 14.96
N GLY A 405 -16.32 7.52 16.04
CA GLY A 405 -16.85 7.42 17.40
C GLY A 405 -16.49 6.15 18.17
N GLN A 406 -15.83 5.16 17.56
CA GLN A 406 -15.49 3.86 18.13
C GLN A 406 -14.01 3.75 18.51
N TYR A 407 -13.69 3.09 19.62
CA TYR A 407 -12.36 2.61 19.93
C TYR A 407 -12.19 1.22 19.32
N VAL A 408 -11.07 1.00 18.63
CA VAL A 408 -10.81 -0.22 17.86
C VAL A 408 -9.52 -0.86 18.34
N PHE A 409 -9.58 -2.16 18.62
CA PHE A 409 -8.44 -2.99 18.93
C PHE A 409 -8.45 -4.23 18.05
N HIS A 410 -7.27 -4.84 17.84
CA HIS A 410 -7.19 -6.07 17.06
C HIS A 410 -6.21 -7.09 17.64
N LEU A 411 -6.43 -8.33 17.23
CA LEU A 411 -5.52 -9.47 17.34
C LEU A 411 -5.25 -10.00 15.94
N LEU A 412 -4.04 -10.47 15.69
CA LEU A 412 -3.69 -11.16 14.45
C LEU A 412 -3.41 -12.63 14.76
N LEU A 413 -4.06 -13.49 13.99
CA LEU A 413 -3.75 -14.90 13.92
C LEU A 413 -2.88 -15.13 12.70
N LYS A 414 -1.77 -15.84 12.85
CA LYS A 414 -0.78 -16.08 11.79
C LYS A 414 -0.26 -17.52 11.84
N SER A 415 -0.77 -18.39 10.99
CA SER A 415 -0.38 -19.81 10.97
C SER A 415 -0.76 -20.49 9.64
N SER A 416 -0.61 -21.81 9.55
CA SER A 416 -1.16 -22.60 8.44
C SER A 416 -2.69 -22.51 8.38
N GLU A 417 -3.28 -22.82 7.23
CA GLU A 417 -4.74 -22.76 7.04
C GLU A 417 -5.51 -23.64 8.03
N GLY A 418 -5.04 -24.88 8.26
CA GLY A 418 -5.67 -25.79 9.22
C GLY A 418 -5.60 -25.28 10.65
N ARG A 419 -4.44 -24.76 11.09
CA ARG A 419 -4.27 -24.15 12.42
C ARG A 419 -5.16 -22.94 12.62
N ILE A 420 -5.26 -22.06 11.62
CA ILE A 420 -6.20 -20.93 11.65
C ILE A 420 -7.64 -21.43 11.81
N GLN A 421 -8.06 -22.46 11.07
CA GLN A 421 -9.42 -23.01 11.22
C GLN A 421 -9.66 -23.56 12.64
N THR A 422 -8.69 -24.25 13.24
CA THR A 422 -8.78 -24.73 14.62
C THR A 422 -8.94 -23.59 15.62
N LEU A 423 -8.09 -22.55 15.52
CA LEU A 423 -8.18 -21.38 16.40
C LEU A 423 -9.51 -20.62 16.22
N MET A 424 -9.99 -20.52 14.98
CA MET A 424 -11.26 -19.86 14.64
C MET A 424 -12.48 -20.61 15.16
N ALA A 425 -12.46 -21.95 15.12
CA ALA A 425 -13.56 -22.79 15.61
C ALA A 425 -13.77 -22.64 17.13
N ASN A 426 -12.71 -22.31 17.86
CA ASN A 426 -12.71 -22.15 19.31
C ASN A 426 -12.78 -20.67 19.75
N LEU A 427 -13.24 -19.77 18.87
CA LEU A 427 -13.43 -18.37 19.23
C LEU A 427 -14.55 -18.21 20.27
N PRO A 428 -14.26 -17.62 21.45
CA PRO A 428 -15.30 -17.32 22.41
C PRO A 428 -16.26 -16.22 21.88
N PRO A 429 -17.52 -16.20 22.34
CA PRO A 429 -18.43 -15.11 22.00
C PRO A 429 -17.94 -13.80 22.60
N VAL A 430 -17.86 -12.75 21.76
CA VAL A 430 -17.56 -11.39 22.22
C VAL A 430 -18.85 -10.71 22.67
N ARG A 431 -19.00 -10.46 23.97
CA ARG A 431 -20.19 -9.83 24.55
C ARG A 431 -19.99 -8.32 24.71
N GLY A 432 -21.01 -7.53 24.38
CA GLY A 432 -21.01 -6.08 24.60
C GLY A 432 -20.08 -5.27 23.70
N ALA A 433 -19.44 -5.89 22.70
CA ALA A 433 -18.65 -5.21 21.68
C ALA A 433 -18.85 -5.88 20.31
N ARG A 434 -18.54 -5.17 19.24
CA ARG A 434 -18.65 -5.71 17.87
C ARG A 434 -17.34 -6.41 17.48
N LEU A 435 -17.40 -7.69 17.17
CA LEU A 435 -16.30 -8.45 16.56
C LEU A 435 -16.43 -8.42 15.03
N ARG A 436 -15.34 -8.08 14.34
CA ARG A 436 -15.19 -8.17 12.88
C ARG A 436 -14.02 -9.12 12.59
N ILE A 437 -14.21 -10.04 11.65
CA ILE A 437 -13.18 -10.97 11.17
C ILE A 437 -12.74 -10.50 9.79
N ASP A 438 -11.43 -10.33 9.62
CA ASP A 438 -10.82 -9.87 8.37
C ASP A 438 -9.77 -10.89 7.90
N PRO A 439 -10.14 -11.82 7.00
CA PRO A 439 -9.24 -12.85 6.48
C PRO A 439 -8.30 -12.27 5.42
N ASP A 440 -7.03 -12.66 5.43
CA ASP A 440 -5.99 -12.12 4.53
C ASP A 440 -6.00 -10.57 4.54
N PRO A 441 -5.76 -9.92 5.70
CA PRO A 441 -5.78 -8.46 5.82
C PRO A 441 -4.69 -7.84 4.95
N GLN A 442 -5.06 -6.77 4.22
CA GLN A 442 -4.19 -5.99 3.34
C GLN A 442 -3.73 -4.67 3.98
N SER A 443 -4.33 -4.29 5.12
CA SER A 443 -3.91 -3.13 5.92
C SER A 443 -4.04 -3.46 7.41
N PHE A 444 -2.98 -3.15 8.16
CA PHE A 444 -2.92 -3.26 9.63
C PHE A 444 -2.97 -1.88 10.30
N VAL A 445 -2.69 -0.84 9.50
CA VAL A 445 -2.56 0.55 9.93
C VAL A 445 -3.57 1.36 9.12
N GLY A 446 -4.87 1.11 9.31
CA GLY A 446 -5.89 1.67 8.44
C GLY A 446 -7.27 1.60 9.05
N LEU A 447 -8.02 2.68 8.86
CA LEU A 447 -9.35 2.93 9.38
C LEU A 447 -10.28 1.79 8.92
N LEU A 448 -11.25 1.38 9.75
CA LEU A 448 -12.53 0.84 9.27
C LEU A 448 -13.01 1.68 8.09
N GLU A 449 -12.68 1.23 6.88
CA GLU A 449 -13.38 1.60 5.68
C GLU A 449 -14.72 0.86 5.71
N ASP A 450 -15.75 1.70 5.65
CA ASP A 450 -17.19 1.49 5.59
C ASP A 450 -17.87 0.66 6.70
#